data_AF-A0A7X7RJB8-F1
#
_entry.id   AF-A0A7X7RJB8-F1
#
_cell.length_a   1.000
_cell.length_b   1.000
_cell.length_c   1.000
_cell.angle_alpha   90.00
_cell.angle_beta   90.00
_cell.angle_gamma   90.00
#
_symmetry.space_group_name_H-M   'P 1'
#
loop_
_entity.id
_entity.type
_entity.pdbx_description
1 polymer ?
#
loop_
_entity_poly.entity_id
_entity_poly.type
_entity_poly.pdbx_seq_one_letter_code
_entity_poly.pdbx_strand_id
1 'polypeptide(L)'
;MKTDLRVGKLSLPGLKIGQESALPPLRCTLSKNIRTDLSEDDGLFIGYGLELTALPHRMLEDFDGQSTELQFDCVTLENDFLKAVFLPQVGGRLWSLYDKIAGRNLVHANPVFKPGNLAICCAWPAGGVEWNVGSRGHDAYTCRPLFTARTQDKDGT
;
A
#
# COMPACT_ATOMS: atom_id res chain seq x y z
N MET A 1 -18.62 -13.77 -19.87
CA MET A 1 -18.41 -12.73 -18.84
C MET A 1 -17.42 -11.73 -19.39
N LYS A 2 -17.81 -10.47 -19.55
CA LYS A 2 -16.92 -9.45 -20.14
C LYS A 2 -16.20 -8.73 -19.00
N THR A 3 -14.90 -8.97 -18.89
CA THR A 3 -14.03 -8.20 -18.00
C THR A 3 -13.49 -7.02 -18.78
N ASP A 4 -13.49 -5.84 -18.17
CA ASP A 4 -12.99 -4.61 -18.76
C ASP A 4 -11.95 -3.96 -17.85
N LEU A 5 -10.89 -3.44 -18.46
CA LEU A 5 -9.80 -2.77 -17.77
C LEU A 5 -9.65 -1.36 -18.33
N ARG A 6 -9.75 -0.36 -17.45
CA ARG A 6 -9.67 1.06 -17.81
C ARG A 6 -8.62 1.76 -16.96
N VAL A 7 -7.84 2.63 -17.60
CA VAL A 7 -6.98 3.60 -16.90
C VAL A 7 -7.75 4.90 -16.76
N GLY A 8 -7.66 5.53 -15.60
CA GLY A 8 -8.35 6.79 -15.32
C GLY A 8 -7.69 7.57 -14.20
N LYS A 9 -8.44 8.54 -13.67
CA LYS A 9 -8.03 9.35 -12.52
C LYS A 9 -9.02 9.13 -11.36
N LEU A 10 -8.51 9.13 -10.14
CA LEU A 10 -9.29 9.17 -8.91
C LEU A 10 -8.94 10.43 -8.12
N SER A 11 -9.94 11.28 -7.86
CA SER A 11 -9.78 12.45 -6.98
C SER A 11 -10.11 12.07 -5.55
N LEU A 12 -9.20 12.38 -4.62
CA LEU A 12 -9.39 12.18 -3.18
C LEU A 12 -8.94 13.43 -2.42
N PRO A 13 -9.71 13.93 -1.45
CA PRO A 13 -9.18 14.87 -0.46
C PRO A 13 -8.07 14.19 0.36
N GLY A 14 -6.93 14.85 0.52
CA GLY A 14 -5.81 14.23 1.22
C GLY A 14 -4.62 15.14 1.49
N LEU A 15 -3.62 14.57 2.16
CA LEU A 15 -2.34 15.20 2.45
C LEU A 15 -1.34 14.76 1.40
N LYS A 16 -0.80 15.73 0.66
CA LYS A 16 0.24 15.44 -0.33
C LYS A 16 1.51 15.00 0.41
N ILE A 17 2.06 13.86 -0.01
CA ILE A 17 3.41 13.46 0.39
C ILE A 17 4.40 14.29 -0.43
N GLY A 18 5.28 15.00 0.26
CA GLY A 18 6.33 15.81 -0.34
C GLY A 18 7.55 15.01 -0.74
N GLN A 19 8.73 15.61 -0.66
CA GLN A 19 9.96 14.95 -1.10
C GLN A 19 10.44 13.90 -0.10
N GLU A 20 11.09 12.85 -0.59
CA GLU A 20 11.74 11.87 0.28
C GLU A 20 12.87 12.54 1.08
N SER A 21 13.06 12.11 2.33
CA SER A 21 14.10 12.63 3.20
C SER A 21 15.49 12.49 2.55
N ALA A 22 16.28 13.57 2.57
CA ALA A 22 17.65 13.57 2.08
C ALA A 22 18.63 12.87 3.04
N LEU A 23 18.21 12.61 4.28
CA LEU A 23 19.02 11.96 5.29
C LEU A 23 18.78 10.45 5.29
N PRO A 24 19.84 9.62 5.39
CA PRO A 24 19.66 8.18 5.50
C PRO A 24 18.92 7.83 6.82
N PRO A 25 18.00 6.85 6.81
CA PRO A 25 17.29 6.40 8.00
C PRO A 25 18.18 5.53 8.89
N LEU A 26 19.14 6.17 9.56
CA LEU A 26 20.09 5.49 10.46
C LEU A 26 19.47 5.14 11.82
N ARG A 27 18.24 5.60 12.09
CA ARG A 27 17.54 5.32 13.35
C ARG A 27 16.90 3.93 13.31
N CYS A 28 17.13 3.14 14.35
CA CYS A 28 16.50 1.84 14.54
C CYS A 28 15.10 2.01 15.16
N THR A 29 14.15 2.52 14.36
CA THR A 29 12.79 2.85 14.81
C THR A 29 11.88 1.63 14.96
N LEU A 30 12.31 0.47 14.44
CA LEU A 30 11.51 -0.77 14.39
C LEU A 30 11.91 -1.79 15.48
N SER A 31 12.84 -1.43 16.37
CA SER A 31 13.23 -2.32 17.47
C SER A 31 12.13 -2.43 18.53
N LYS A 32 11.51 -3.61 18.65
CA LYS A 32 10.69 -3.99 19.80
C LYS A 32 11.32 -5.20 20.46
N ASN A 33 11.57 -5.10 21.77
CA ASN A 33 11.96 -6.26 22.58
C ASN A 33 10.72 -7.13 22.79
N ILE A 34 10.54 -8.13 21.92
CA ILE A 34 9.49 -9.13 22.06
C ILE A 34 10.10 -10.33 22.78
N ARG A 35 9.64 -10.60 24.00
CA ARG A 35 9.98 -11.84 24.70
C ARG A 35 9.09 -12.96 24.18
N THR A 36 9.70 -14.08 23.80
CA THR A 36 9.01 -15.30 23.39
C THR A 36 9.35 -16.43 24.35
N ASP A 37 8.38 -17.29 24.60
CA ASP A 37 8.50 -18.46 25.48
C ASP A 37 8.02 -19.66 24.68
N LEU A 38 8.97 -20.32 24.01
CA LEU A 38 8.74 -21.32 22.98
C LEU A 38 9.75 -22.46 23.13
N SER A 39 9.39 -23.66 22.67
CA SER A 39 10.34 -24.76 22.49
C SER A 39 11.42 -24.42 21.45
N GLU A 40 12.55 -25.13 21.50
CA GLU A 40 13.73 -24.87 20.65
C GLU A 40 13.38 -24.79 19.15
N ASP A 41 12.56 -25.72 18.65
CA ASP A 41 12.16 -25.77 17.24
C ASP A 41 11.22 -24.62 16.83
N ASP A 42 10.36 -24.17 17.76
CA ASP A 42 9.39 -23.10 17.51
C ASP A 42 10.05 -21.70 17.52
N GLY A 43 11.23 -21.59 18.13
CA GLY A 43 12.01 -20.35 18.23
C GLY A 43 12.79 -19.99 16.96
N LEU A 44 13.03 -20.95 16.08
CA LEU A 44 14.03 -20.86 15.00
C LEU A 44 13.84 -19.67 14.04
N PHE A 45 12.59 -19.25 13.81
CA PHE A 45 12.27 -18.17 12.85
C PHE A 45 11.81 -16.87 13.52
N ILE A 46 11.97 -16.75 14.84
CA ILE A 46 11.60 -15.53 15.55
C ILE A 46 12.51 -14.38 15.11
N GLY A 47 11.89 -13.31 14.62
CA GLY A 47 12.60 -12.14 14.12
C GLY A 47 13.23 -12.35 12.74
N TYR A 48 13.05 -13.50 12.08
CA TYR A 48 13.47 -13.66 10.69
C TYR A 48 12.76 -12.63 9.81
N GLY A 49 13.53 -11.94 8.96
CA GLY A 49 13.01 -10.85 8.12
C GLY A 49 12.63 -9.57 8.88
N LEU A 50 13.04 -9.43 10.15
CA LEU A 50 12.90 -8.17 10.88
C LEU A 50 13.96 -7.18 10.39
N GLU A 51 13.51 -6.13 9.72
CA GLU A 51 14.37 -5.01 9.34
C GLU A 51 14.44 -4.00 10.47
N LEU A 52 15.66 -3.70 10.91
CA LEU A 52 15.91 -2.73 11.97
C LEU A 52 15.83 -1.29 11.46
N THR A 53 16.03 -1.09 10.17
CA THR A 53 16.08 0.22 9.50
C THR A 53 15.38 0.14 8.16
N ALA A 54 14.88 1.27 7.66
CA ALA A 54 14.31 1.36 6.32
C ALA A 54 15.35 1.36 5.19
N LEU A 55 16.66 1.22 5.48
CA LEU A 55 17.69 1.16 4.45
C LEU A 55 17.45 -0.02 3.49
N PRO A 56 17.66 0.16 2.18
CA PRO A 56 18.25 1.34 1.51
C PRO A 56 17.25 2.44 1.13
N HIS A 57 15.99 2.31 1.53
CA HIS A 57 14.92 3.24 1.18
C HIS A 57 14.99 4.55 1.97
N ARG A 58 14.52 5.65 1.37
CA ARG A 58 14.41 6.95 2.03
C ARG A 58 13.07 7.09 2.74
N MET A 59 13.02 7.92 3.78
CA MET A 59 11.79 8.16 4.54
C MET A 59 10.83 9.07 3.78
N LEU A 60 9.52 8.82 3.92
CA LEU A 60 8.43 9.66 3.44
C LEU A 60 7.78 10.30 4.66
N GLU A 61 8.25 11.46 5.08
CA GLU A 61 7.82 12.12 6.34
C GLU A 61 7.14 13.47 6.13
N ASP A 62 7.24 14.03 4.92
CA ASP A 62 6.67 15.32 4.54
C ASP A 62 5.19 15.15 4.15
N PHE A 63 4.29 15.14 5.13
CA PHE A 63 2.84 15.04 4.89
C PHE A 63 1.99 15.79 5.94
N ASP A 64 2.55 16.81 6.61
CA ASP A 64 1.89 17.62 7.65
C ASP A 64 1.14 18.86 7.11
N GLY A 65 1.01 18.95 5.79
CA GLY A 65 0.36 20.08 5.11
C GLY A 65 -1.16 20.17 5.29
N GLN A 66 -1.77 21.12 4.58
CA GLN A 66 -3.23 21.23 4.51
C GLN A 66 -3.82 20.20 3.55
N SER A 67 -5.00 19.68 3.90
CA SER A 67 -5.73 18.75 3.02
C SER A 67 -6.14 19.47 1.74
N THR A 68 -5.79 18.89 0.59
CA THR A 68 -6.17 19.38 -0.75
C THR A 68 -6.79 18.26 -1.56
N GLU A 69 -7.40 18.58 -2.71
CA GLU A 69 -7.81 17.57 -3.66
C GLU A 69 -6.58 17.01 -4.40
N LEU A 70 -6.35 15.71 -4.29
CA LEU A 70 -5.27 14.98 -4.93
C LEU A 70 -5.83 14.12 -6.06
N GLN A 71 -5.15 14.10 -7.20
CA GLN A 71 -5.51 13.23 -8.32
C GLN A 71 -4.48 12.09 -8.44
N PHE A 72 -4.98 10.86 -8.39
CA PHE A 72 -4.19 9.65 -8.57
C PHE A 72 -4.49 9.00 -9.92
N ASP A 73 -3.46 8.53 -10.61
CA ASP A 73 -3.65 7.56 -11.68
C ASP A 73 -4.22 6.27 -11.09
N CYS A 74 -5.30 5.76 -11.68
CA CYS A 74 -5.94 4.55 -11.23
C CYS A 74 -6.21 3.57 -12.38
N VAL A 75 -6.23 2.29 -12.03
CA VAL A 75 -6.65 1.20 -12.92
C VAL A 75 -7.92 0.60 -12.37
N THR A 76 -8.99 0.62 -13.15
CA THR A 76 -10.26 -0.03 -12.79
C THR A 76 -10.37 -1.35 -13.55
N LEU A 77 -10.55 -2.44 -12.81
CA LEU A 77 -10.88 -3.75 -13.34
C LEU A 77 -12.33 -4.07 -12.94
N GLU A 78 -13.21 -4.24 -13.92
CA GLU A 78 -14.64 -4.41 -13.67
C GLU A 78 -15.23 -5.55 -14.51
N ASN A 79 -16.17 -6.27 -13.90
CA ASN A 79 -17.02 -7.24 -14.56
C ASN A 79 -18.48 -7.10 -14.07
N ASP A 80 -19.32 -8.10 -14.35
CA ASP A 80 -20.74 -8.06 -13.98
C ASP A 80 -20.97 -8.06 -12.45
N PHE A 81 -20.02 -8.56 -11.66
CA PHE A 81 -20.16 -8.76 -10.21
C PHE A 81 -19.29 -7.82 -9.37
N LEU A 82 -18.06 -7.52 -9.81
CA LEU A 82 -17.06 -6.81 -9.03
C LEU A 82 -16.48 -5.62 -9.81
N LYS A 83 -16.14 -4.57 -9.07
CA LYS A 83 -15.33 -3.45 -9.54
C LYS A 83 -14.16 -3.21 -8.58
N ALA A 84 -12.95 -3.44 -9.04
CA ALA A 84 -11.71 -3.19 -8.32
C ALA A 84 -11.03 -1.92 -8.85
N VAL A 85 -10.55 -1.06 -7.95
CA VAL A 85 -9.78 0.15 -8.31
C VAL A 85 -8.41 0.04 -7.66
N PHE A 86 -7.36 0.08 -8.48
CA PHE A 86 -5.96 0.05 -8.06
C PHE A 86 -5.32 1.42 -8.21
N LEU A 87 -4.39 1.77 -7.32
CA LEU A 87 -3.57 2.98 -7.38
C LEU A 87 -2.10 2.62 -7.63
N PRO A 88 -1.65 2.52 -8.89
CA PRO A 88 -0.24 2.27 -9.23
C PRO A 88 0.76 3.17 -8.52
N GLN A 89 0.40 4.44 -8.31
CA GLN A 89 1.25 5.46 -7.66
C GLN A 89 1.40 5.27 -6.15
N VAL A 90 0.55 4.43 -5.54
CA VAL A 90 0.49 4.19 -4.08
C VAL A 90 0.72 2.70 -3.83
N GLY A 91 1.92 2.22 -4.17
CA GLY A 91 2.32 0.84 -3.98
C GLY A 91 1.48 -0.17 -4.77
N GLY A 92 0.79 0.25 -5.84
CA GLY A 92 -0.16 -0.61 -6.57
C GLY A 92 -1.38 -1.02 -5.75
N ARG A 93 -1.68 -0.32 -4.66
CA ARG A 93 -2.73 -0.66 -3.68
C ARG A 93 -4.08 -0.88 -4.34
N LEU A 94 -4.78 -1.96 -3.96
CA LEU A 94 -6.21 -2.12 -4.24
C LEU A 94 -6.98 -1.16 -3.32
N TRP A 95 -7.39 -0.02 -3.83
CA TRP A 95 -8.04 1.04 -3.05
C TRP A 95 -9.48 0.68 -2.68
N SER A 96 -10.23 0.13 -3.64
CA SER A 96 -11.62 -0.26 -3.43
C SER A 96 -11.92 -1.56 -4.17
N LEU A 97 -12.75 -2.40 -3.57
CA LEU A 97 -13.30 -3.61 -4.18
C LEU A 97 -14.80 -3.62 -3.92
N TYR A 98 -15.58 -3.26 -4.93
CA TYR A 98 -17.02 -3.09 -4.82
C TYR A 98 -17.76 -4.32 -5.36
N ASP A 99 -18.61 -4.90 -4.53
CA ASP A 99 -19.56 -5.95 -4.90
C ASP A 99 -20.85 -5.31 -5.41
N LYS A 100 -21.14 -5.54 -6.70
CA LYS A 100 -22.29 -4.98 -7.41
C LYS A 100 -23.59 -5.70 -7.07
N ILE A 101 -23.53 -6.95 -6.61
CA ILE A 101 -24.69 -7.73 -6.18
C ILE A 101 -25.10 -7.31 -4.77
N ALA A 102 -24.13 -7.22 -3.86
CA ALA A 102 -24.37 -6.81 -2.48
C ALA A 102 -24.47 -5.29 -2.29
N GLY A 103 -24.07 -4.49 -3.30
CA GLY A 103 -24.13 -3.04 -3.26
C GLY A 103 -23.18 -2.39 -2.24
N ARG A 104 -22.00 -3.00 -1.99
CA ARG A 104 -21.06 -2.53 -0.96
C ARG A 104 -19.60 -2.80 -1.31
N ASN A 105 -18.70 -2.03 -0.69
CA ASN A 105 -17.28 -2.37 -0.72
C ASN A 105 -16.98 -3.55 0.21
N LEU A 106 -16.13 -4.47 -0.26
CA LEU A 106 -15.60 -5.62 0.48
C LEU A 106 -14.35 -5.28 1.29
N VAL A 107 -13.73 -4.13 1.00
CA VAL A 107 -12.59 -3.57 1.73
C VAL A 107 -12.90 -2.16 2.19
N HIS A 108 -12.15 -1.62 3.15
CA HIS A 108 -12.30 -0.23 3.56
C HIS A 108 -11.80 0.71 2.46
N ALA A 109 -12.70 1.17 1.59
CA ALA A 109 -12.41 2.18 0.58
C ALA A 109 -12.36 3.56 1.25
N ASN A 110 -11.19 3.96 1.71
CA ASN A 110 -11.01 5.20 2.45
C ASN A 110 -11.41 6.40 1.56
N PRO A 111 -12.31 7.29 2.02
CA PRO A 111 -12.72 8.45 1.23
C PRO A 111 -11.64 9.55 1.17
N VAL A 112 -10.56 9.42 1.94
CA VAL A 112 -9.46 10.39 2.00
C VAL A 112 -8.10 9.72 1.81
N PHE A 113 -7.13 10.46 1.30
CA PHE A 113 -5.73 10.05 1.30
C PHE A 113 -4.99 10.76 2.44
N LYS A 114 -4.97 10.16 3.64
CA LYS A 114 -4.28 10.72 4.82
C LYS A 114 -3.27 9.71 5.35
N PRO A 115 -1.99 9.80 4.93
CA PRO A 115 -0.95 8.97 5.49
C PRO A 115 -0.71 9.29 6.97
N GLY A 116 -0.41 8.26 7.75
CA GLY A 116 0.14 8.36 9.10
C GLY A 116 1.49 7.66 9.18
N ASN A 117 2.18 7.82 10.31
CA ASN A 117 3.46 7.16 10.59
C ASN A 117 3.25 5.69 10.96
N LEU A 118 3.18 4.80 9.95
CA LEU A 118 2.95 3.37 10.15
C LEU A 118 3.72 2.47 9.17
N ALA A 119 4.12 2.96 7.98
CA ALA A 119 4.92 2.20 7.03
C ALA A 119 6.39 2.10 7.47
N ILE A 120 7.15 1.15 6.91
CA ILE A 120 8.62 1.10 7.07
C ILE A 120 9.24 2.46 6.73
N CYS A 121 8.74 3.12 5.67
CA CYS A 121 9.16 4.46 5.26
C CYS A 121 8.30 5.60 5.84
N CYS A 122 7.64 5.39 6.99
CA CYS A 122 6.70 6.32 7.65
C CYS A 122 5.32 6.42 6.97
N ALA A 123 5.18 7.12 5.83
CA ALA A 123 3.87 7.40 5.24
C ALA A 123 3.06 6.14 4.89
N TRP A 124 1.90 5.98 5.53
CA TRP A 124 0.95 4.89 5.27
C TRP A 124 -0.51 5.37 5.28
N PRO A 125 -1.24 5.32 4.16
CA PRO A 125 -2.67 5.61 4.13
C PRO A 125 -3.47 4.40 4.65
N ALA A 126 -4.62 4.65 5.29
CA ALA A 126 -5.51 3.58 5.73
C ALA A 126 -6.42 3.06 4.61
N GLY A 127 -6.82 1.79 4.70
CA GLY A 127 -7.81 1.18 3.81
C GLY A 127 -7.23 0.47 2.58
N GLY A 128 -8.11 -0.20 1.85
CA GLY A 128 -7.75 -1.03 0.70
C GLY A 128 -6.98 -2.29 1.09
N VAL A 129 -6.21 -2.82 0.13
CA VAL A 129 -5.26 -3.93 0.32
C VAL A 129 -3.88 -3.49 -0.13
N GLU A 130 -2.91 -3.63 0.78
CA GLU A 130 -1.51 -3.34 0.57
C GLU A 130 -0.72 -4.62 0.28
N TRP A 131 0.24 -4.52 -0.64
CA TRP A 131 1.18 -5.59 -0.94
C TRP A 131 2.41 -5.43 -0.04
N ASN A 132 2.66 -6.42 0.81
CA ASN A 132 3.82 -6.46 1.69
C ASN A 132 4.70 -7.62 1.24
N VAL A 133 5.83 -7.32 0.58
CA VAL A 133 6.67 -8.33 -0.07
C VAL A 133 8.09 -8.25 0.47
N GLY A 134 8.59 -9.35 1.04
CA GLY A 134 9.98 -9.48 1.50
C GLY A 134 10.22 -8.98 2.92
N SER A 135 9.72 -7.79 3.26
CA SER A 135 9.88 -7.20 4.60
C SER A 135 8.67 -7.50 5.49
N ARG A 136 8.90 -7.76 6.78
CA ARG A 136 7.79 -7.92 7.73
C ARG A 136 7.15 -6.57 8.04
N GLY A 137 5.86 -6.44 7.77
CA GLY A 137 5.07 -5.25 8.11
C GLY A 137 4.65 -4.49 6.86
N HIS A 138 4.43 -3.18 7.02
CA HIS A 138 4.00 -2.28 5.95
C HIS A 138 5.17 -1.90 5.04
N ASP A 139 5.03 -2.22 3.75
CA ASP A 139 6.09 -2.23 2.75
C ASP A 139 6.84 -0.89 2.56
N ALA A 140 8.09 -0.95 2.08
CA ALA A 140 8.81 0.26 1.71
C ALA A 140 8.17 0.98 0.49
N TYR A 141 7.44 0.26 -0.36
CA TYR A 141 6.79 0.78 -1.55
C TYR A 141 5.33 1.20 -1.34
N THR A 142 4.80 1.15 -0.10
CA THR A 142 3.41 1.54 0.24
C THR A 142 2.92 2.80 -0.46
N CYS A 143 3.74 3.85 -0.51
CA CYS A 143 3.42 5.15 -1.10
C CYS A 143 4.31 5.49 -2.31
N ARG A 144 4.88 4.48 -2.98
CA ARG A 144 5.73 4.65 -4.14
C ARG A 144 5.07 4.10 -5.40
N PRO A 145 5.39 4.65 -6.57
CA PRO A 145 4.87 4.11 -7.83
C PRO A 145 5.44 2.72 -8.10
N LEU A 146 4.57 1.81 -8.52
CA LEU A 146 4.95 0.51 -9.06
C LEU A 146 4.75 0.50 -10.58
N PHE A 147 5.68 -0.15 -11.29
CA PHE A 147 5.48 -0.47 -12.69
C PHE A 147 4.22 -1.33 -12.84
N THR A 148 3.36 -0.92 -13.75
CA THR A 148 2.08 -1.59 -14.00
C THR A 148 1.97 -1.87 -15.49
N ALA A 149 1.62 -3.10 -15.85
CA ALA A 149 1.42 -3.52 -17.22
C ALA A 149 0.07 -4.20 -17.39
N ARG A 150 -0.52 -4.06 -18.57
CA ARG A 150 -1.67 -4.86 -18.99
C ARG A 150 -1.16 -6.10 -19.70
N THR A 151 -1.57 -7.26 -19.24
CA THR A 151 -1.27 -8.55 -19.88
C THR A 151 -2.58 -9.20 -20.34
N GLN A 152 -2.45 -10.21 -21.19
CA GLN A 152 -3.54 -11.09 -21.59
C GLN A 152 -2.95 -12.49 -21.75
N ASP A 153 -3.58 -13.47 -21.10
CA ASP A 153 -3.21 -14.87 -21.20
C ASP A 153 -3.80 -15.52 -22.45
N LYS A 154 -3.26 -16.68 -22.84
CA LYS A 154 -3.61 -17.38 -24.08
C LYS A 154 -5.07 -17.85 -24.10
N ASP A 155 -5.65 -18.09 -22.94
CA ASP A 155 -7.05 -18.44 -22.73
C ASP A 155 -7.99 -17.23 -22.69
N GLY A 156 -7.44 -16.02 -22.86
CA GLY A 156 -8.21 -14.78 -22.93
C GLY A 156 -8.53 -14.16 -21.56
N THR A 157 -7.93 -14.66 -20.48
CA THR A 157 -7.92 -14.00 -19.16
C THR A 157 -6.91 -12.86 -19.05
#